data_AF-A0A941EA20-F1
#
_entry.id   AF-A0A941EA20-F1
#
_cell.length_a   1.000
_cell.length_b   1.000
_cell.length_c   1.000
_cell.angle_alpha   90.00
_cell.angle_beta   90.00
_cell.angle_gamma   90.00
#
_symmetry.space_group_name_H-M   'P 1'
#
loop_
_entity.id
_entity.type
_entity.pdbx_description
1 polymer ?
#
loop_
_entity_poly.entity_id
_entity_poly.type
_entity_poly.pdbx_seq_one_letter_code
_entity_poly.pdbx_strand_id
1 'polypeptide(L)'
;MTETPEVPHVAFGSRPLLLKVYVVLAWITGTAITILELVALPLKWWANSPALGNGLGVVHGMGLYPLYVVVCLVVAFGYRVSIPHMAVMALAGLLPFASPLVAHWTLKHIDAREAEKAAKAAAKADRAARKKAARQQQPAAADSEALPSA
;
A
#
# COMPACT_ATOMS: atom_id res chain seq x y z
N MET A 1 -14.69 -2.76 25.99
CA MET A 1 -13.62 -3.50 25.30
C MET A 1 -13.82 -3.28 23.82
N THR A 2 -13.02 -2.41 23.20
CA THR A 2 -13.12 -2.10 21.77
C THR A 2 -12.52 -3.24 20.97
N GLU A 3 -13.37 -4.06 20.36
CA GLU A 3 -12.93 -5.05 19.37
C GLU A 3 -12.32 -4.30 18.19
N THR A 4 -10.99 -4.22 18.14
CA THR A 4 -10.27 -3.78 16.96
C THR A 4 -10.58 -4.77 15.85
N PRO A 5 -11.09 -4.33 14.68
CA PRO A 5 -11.34 -5.23 13.57
C PRO A 5 -10.04 -5.97 13.24
N GLU A 6 -10.05 -7.30 13.40
CA GLU A 6 -8.91 -8.15 13.10
C GLU A 6 -8.58 -7.98 11.63
N VAL A 7 -7.48 -7.28 11.34
CA VAL A 7 -7.03 -7.04 9.98
C VAL A 7 -6.50 -8.38 9.48
N PRO A 8 -7.09 -9.00 8.44
CA PRO A 8 -6.64 -10.31 7.98
C PRO A 8 -5.17 -10.21 7.59
N HIS A 9 -4.31 -10.91 8.33
CA HIS A 9 -2.89 -10.99 8.04
C HIS A 9 -2.71 -11.88 6.80
N VAL A 10 -2.77 -11.27 5.63
CA VAL A 10 -2.37 -11.94 4.39
C VAL A 10 -0.91 -12.36 4.52
N ALA A 11 -0.68 -13.67 4.58
CA ALA A 11 0.64 -14.26 4.61
C ALA A 11 1.49 -13.67 3.48
N PHE A 12 2.76 -13.34 3.76
CA PHE A 12 3.65 -12.72 2.78
C PHE A 12 3.68 -13.49 1.45
N GLY A 13 3.52 -14.81 1.49
CA GLY A 13 3.38 -15.68 0.31
C GLY A 13 2.28 -15.26 -0.67
N SER A 14 1.11 -14.83 -0.17
CA SER A 14 -0.08 -14.48 -0.95
C SER A 14 -0.08 -13.06 -1.52
N ARG A 15 0.88 -12.22 -1.12
CA ARG A 15 0.96 -10.84 -1.59
C ARG A 15 1.45 -10.78 -3.05
N PRO A 16 0.89 -9.87 -3.87
CA PRO A 16 1.31 -9.71 -5.25
C PRO A 16 2.80 -9.35 -5.33
N LEU A 17 3.47 -9.88 -6.36
CA LEU A 17 4.92 -9.75 -6.54
C LEU A 17 5.41 -8.30 -6.45
N LEU A 18 4.61 -7.36 -6.96
CA LEU A 18 4.93 -5.93 -6.96
C LEU A 18 5.16 -5.37 -5.53
N LEU A 19 4.35 -5.75 -4.55
CA LEU A 19 4.51 -5.29 -3.16
C LEU A 19 5.77 -5.88 -2.53
N LYS A 20 6.12 -7.13 -2.87
CA LYS A 20 7.35 -7.78 -2.40
C LYS A 20 8.58 -7.06 -2.96
N VAL A 21 8.59 -6.80 -4.26
CA VAL A 21 9.66 -6.07 -4.95
C VAL A 21 9.82 -4.68 -4.34
N TYR A 22 8.71 -3.97 -4.09
CA TYR A 22 8.74 -2.67 -3.41
C TYR A 22 9.40 -2.74 -2.02
N VAL A 23 8.99 -3.68 -1.17
CA VAL A 23 9.57 -3.82 0.18
C VAL A 23 11.06 -4.15 0.11
N VAL A 24 11.46 -5.07 -0.77
CA VAL A 24 12.88 -5.44 -0.96
C VAL A 24 13.69 -4.23 -1.42
N LEU A 25 13.21 -3.47 -2.40
CA LEU A 25 13.88 -2.26 -2.87
C LEU A 25 13.95 -1.18 -1.78
N ALA A 26 12.89 -1.00 -0.98
CA ALA A 26 12.92 -0.07 0.13
C ALA A 26 13.99 -0.43 1.17
N TRP A 27 14.18 -1.72 1.45
CA TRP A 27 15.25 -2.20 2.33
C TRP A 27 16.64 -2.01 1.71
N ILE A 28 16.82 -2.35 0.43
CA ILE A 28 18.11 -2.21 -0.25
C ILE A 28 18.53 -0.73 -0.31
N THR A 29 17.65 0.13 -0.84
CA THR A 29 17.90 1.57 -1.00
C THR A 29 18.04 2.26 0.36
N GLY A 30 17.20 1.91 1.34
CA GLY A 30 17.29 2.43 2.70
C GLY A 30 18.58 2.03 3.42
N THR A 31 19.08 0.81 3.21
CA THR A 31 20.35 0.36 3.78
C THR A 31 21.53 1.03 3.10
N ALA A 32 21.49 1.18 1.77
CA ALA A 32 22.55 1.85 1.00
C ALA A 32 22.77 3.29 1.45
N ILE A 33 21.70 4.09 1.61
CA ILE A 33 21.82 5.46 2.11
C ILE A 33 22.25 5.51 3.58
N THR A 34 21.76 4.58 4.41
CA THR A 34 22.16 4.50 5.82
C THR A 34 23.66 4.27 5.96
N ILE A 35 24.24 3.37 5.15
CA ILE A 35 25.69 3.12 5.14
C ILE A 35 26.43 4.35 4.59
N LEU A 36 25.91 4.99 3.54
CA LEU A 36 26.52 6.19 2.98
C LEU A 36 26.61 7.34 4.01
N GLU A 37 25.55 7.56 4.78
CA GLU A 37 25.52 8.66 5.75
C GLU A 37 26.19 8.31 7.08
N LEU A 38 25.96 7.11 7.62
CA LEU A 38 26.47 6.74 8.96
C LEU A 38 27.87 6.15 8.92
N VAL A 39 28.36 5.68 7.77
CA VAL A 39 29.71 5.11 7.65
C VAL A 39 30.57 5.96 6.74
N ALA A 40 30.10 6.30 5.54
CA ALA A 40 30.93 7.02 4.58
C ALA A 40 31.19 8.47 5.00
N LEU A 41 30.24 9.17 5.64
CA LEU A 41 30.51 10.51 6.18
C LEU A 41 31.52 10.47 7.33
N PRO A 42 31.34 9.70 8.42
CA PRO A 42 32.35 9.65 9.48
C PRO A 42 33.72 9.23 8.98
N LEU A 43 33.79 8.26 8.06
CA LEU A 43 35.06 7.82 7.47
C LEU A 43 35.72 8.91 6.61
N LYS A 44 34.94 9.71 5.88
CA LYS A 44 35.45 10.87 5.13
C LYS A 44 36.06 11.91 6.07
N TRP A 45 35.39 12.22 7.18
CA TRP A 45 35.84 13.25 8.12
C TRP A 45 37.00 12.77 9.02
N TRP A 46 37.02 11.49 9.42
CA TRP A 46 38.03 10.95 10.33
C TRP A 46 39.25 10.33 9.63
N ALA A 47 39.08 9.72 8.46
CA ALA A 47 40.16 9.02 7.75
C ALA A 47 40.57 9.70 6.42
N ASN A 48 39.96 10.84 6.07
CA ASN A 48 40.23 11.61 4.84
C ASN A 48 40.18 10.76 3.54
N SER A 49 39.47 9.64 3.57
CA SER A 49 39.37 8.69 2.46
C SER A 49 37.99 8.80 1.80
N PRO A 50 37.86 9.48 0.65
CA PRO A 50 36.58 9.67 -0.03
C PRO A 50 36.12 8.44 -0.82
N ALA A 51 36.95 7.40 -0.94
CA ALA A 51 36.71 6.26 -1.83
C ALA A 51 35.38 5.55 -1.53
N LEU A 52 35.07 5.33 -0.25
CA LEU A 52 33.85 4.64 0.18
C LEU A 52 32.58 5.46 -0.17
N GLY A 53 32.63 6.77 0.07
CA GLY A 53 31.53 7.69 -0.23
C GLY A 53 31.28 7.86 -1.73
N ASN A 54 32.33 7.91 -2.54
CA ASN A 54 32.21 8.00 -3.99
C ASN A 54 31.57 6.74 -4.59
N GLY A 55 32.03 5.55 -4.16
CA GLY A 55 31.47 4.28 -4.65
C GLY A 55 30.01 4.09 -4.26
N LEU A 56 29.70 4.19 -2.97
CA LEU A 56 28.33 4.03 -2.47
C LEU A 56 27.39 5.13 -2.98
N GLY A 57 27.88 6.36 -3.14
CA GLY A 57 27.11 7.47 -3.69
C GLY A 57 26.65 7.20 -5.12
N VAL A 58 27.52 6.63 -5.96
CA VAL A 58 27.16 6.25 -7.34
C VAL A 58 26.17 5.08 -7.35
N VAL A 59 26.42 4.03 -6.56
CA VAL A 59 25.54 2.85 -6.49
C VAL A 59 24.13 3.24 -6.01
N HIS A 60 24.05 4.05 -4.95
CA HIS A 60 22.77 4.53 -4.41
C HIS A 60 22.10 5.52 -5.38
N GLY A 61 22.80 6.60 -5.74
CA GLY A 61 22.21 7.72 -6.46
C GLY A 61 21.87 7.43 -7.92
N MET A 62 22.70 6.68 -8.64
CA MET A 62 22.51 6.42 -10.07
C MET A 62 21.82 5.08 -10.35
N GLY A 63 22.01 4.08 -9.49
CA GLY A 63 21.43 2.74 -9.65
C GLY A 63 20.14 2.55 -8.85
N LEU A 64 20.27 2.52 -7.52
CA LEU A 64 19.20 2.07 -6.62
C LEU A 64 18.07 3.09 -6.47
N TYR A 65 18.39 4.38 -6.38
CA TYR A 65 17.41 5.42 -6.10
C TYR A 65 16.42 5.63 -7.27
N PRO A 66 16.84 5.76 -8.54
CA PRO A 66 15.91 5.86 -9.66
C PRO A 66 15.02 4.62 -9.80
N LEU A 67 15.59 3.42 -9.61
CA LEU A 67 14.84 2.16 -9.64
C LEU A 67 13.79 2.11 -8.52
N TYR A 68 14.16 2.53 -7.30
CA TYR A 68 13.25 2.68 -6.18
C TYR A 68 12.12 3.67 -6.49
N VAL A 69 12.43 4.86 -7.04
CA VAL A 69 11.42 5.85 -7.41
C VAL A 69 10.45 5.30 -8.44
N VAL A 70 10.93 4.62 -9.48
CA VAL A 70 10.06 3.98 -10.48
C VAL A 70 9.12 2.98 -9.82
N VAL A 71 9.62 2.12 -8.93
CA VAL A 71 8.80 1.13 -8.23
C VAL A 71 7.78 1.82 -7.31
N CYS A 72 8.15 2.89 -6.62
CA CYS A 72 7.23 3.73 -5.85
C CYS A 72 6.12 4.31 -6.72
N LEU A 73 6.43 4.82 -7.92
CA LEU A 73 5.44 5.32 -8.87
C LEU A 73 4.50 4.21 -9.35
N VAL A 74 5.04 3.04 -9.71
CA VAL A 74 4.24 1.90 -10.17
C VAL A 74 3.30 1.42 -9.06
N VAL A 75 3.78 1.31 -7.82
CA VAL A 75 2.93 1.03 -6.64
C VAL A 75 1.91 2.14 -6.44
N ALA A 76 2.33 3.40 -6.60
CA ALA A 76 1.47 4.54 -6.35
C ALA A 76 0.26 4.58 -7.29
N PHE A 77 0.52 4.38 -8.58
CA PHE A 77 -0.52 4.29 -9.61
C PHE A 77 -1.33 3.00 -9.50
N GLY A 78 -0.68 1.85 -9.25
CA GLY A 78 -1.35 0.55 -9.14
C GLY A 78 -2.33 0.46 -7.97
N TYR A 79 -1.96 1.02 -6.81
CA TYR A 79 -2.79 0.98 -5.59
C TYR A 79 -3.57 2.28 -5.33
N ARG A 80 -3.43 3.28 -6.20
CA ARG A 80 -4.07 4.61 -6.08
C ARG A 80 -3.86 5.20 -4.68
N VAL A 81 -2.62 5.19 -4.21
CA VAL A 81 -2.25 5.97 -3.02
C VAL A 81 -2.21 7.45 -3.38
N SER A 82 -2.36 8.31 -2.38
CA SER A 82 -2.46 9.75 -2.58
C SER A 82 -1.12 10.34 -3.02
N ILE A 83 -1.16 11.44 -3.79
CA ILE A 83 0.03 12.20 -4.21
C ILE A 83 0.97 12.55 -3.04
N PRO A 84 0.49 13.05 -1.88
CA PRO A 84 1.38 13.31 -0.74
C PRO A 84 2.03 12.03 -0.19
N HIS A 85 1.33 10.90 -0.19
CA HIS A 85 1.90 9.61 0.22
C HIS A 85 3.00 9.17 -0.74
N MET A 86 2.77 9.31 -2.05
CA MET A 86 3.77 9.04 -3.08
C MET A 86 5.02 9.91 -2.91
N ALA A 87 4.85 11.21 -2.59
CA ALA A 87 5.96 12.10 -2.29
C ALA A 87 6.74 11.63 -1.06
N VAL A 88 6.06 11.23 0.02
CA VAL A 88 6.71 10.65 1.22
C VAL A 88 7.48 9.38 0.87
N MET A 89 6.93 8.50 0.03
CA MET A 89 7.64 7.30 -0.43
C MET A 89 8.93 7.65 -1.18
N ALA A 90 8.87 8.57 -2.14
CA ALA A 90 10.06 9.00 -2.88
C ALA A 90 11.10 9.64 -1.95
N LEU A 91 10.66 10.55 -1.06
CA LEU A 91 11.51 11.25 -0.12
C LEU A 91 12.14 10.33 0.93
N ALA A 92 11.52 9.20 1.24
CA ALA A 92 12.07 8.21 2.17
C ALA A 92 13.41 7.59 1.69
N GLY A 93 13.75 7.74 0.40
CA GLY A 93 15.05 7.33 -0.15
C GLY A 93 16.19 8.31 0.15
N LEU A 94 15.90 9.45 0.80
CA LEU A 94 16.85 10.51 1.17
C LEU A 94 17.13 10.57 2.68
N LEU A 95 16.50 9.70 3.48
CA LEU A 95 16.66 9.66 4.93
C LEU A 95 17.06 8.26 5.39
N PRO A 96 18.00 8.15 6.35
CA PRO A 96 18.44 6.86 6.86
C PRO A 96 17.28 6.19 7.59
N PHE A 97 17.11 4.89 7.40
CA PHE A 97 16.00 4.08 7.93
C PHE A 97 14.57 4.50 7.55
N ALA A 98 14.37 5.60 6.81
CA ALA A 98 13.04 6.07 6.46
C ALA A 98 12.36 5.16 5.42
N SER A 99 13.10 4.66 4.43
CA SER A 99 12.54 3.78 3.39
C SER A 99 11.86 2.51 3.94
N PRO A 100 12.50 1.71 4.82
CA PRO A 100 11.84 0.55 5.45
C PRO A 100 10.60 0.91 6.27
N LEU A 101 10.65 2.03 7.02
CA LEU A 101 9.54 2.48 7.85
C LEU A 101 8.34 2.89 7.00
N VAL A 102 8.57 3.66 5.93
CA VAL A 102 7.53 4.06 4.98
C VAL A 102 6.99 2.87 4.19
N ALA A 103 7.82 1.87 3.89
CA ALA A 103 7.35 0.65 3.26
C ALA A 103 6.39 -0.13 4.17
N HIS A 104 6.72 -0.27 5.45
CA HIS A 104 5.83 -0.89 6.43
C HIS A 104 4.50 -0.12 6.58
N TRP A 105 4.57 1.21 6.67
CA TRP A 105 3.40 2.07 6.77
C TRP A 105 2.49 1.99 5.53
N THR A 106 3.10 2.00 4.34
CA THR A 106 2.37 1.90 3.07
C THR A 106 1.63 0.57 2.95
N LEU A 107 2.28 -0.53 3.34
CA LEU A 107 1.67 -1.85 3.28
C LEU A 107 0.45 -1.95 4.21
N LYS A 108 0.56 -1.43 5.43
CA LYS A 108 -0.57 -1.35 6.37
C LYS A 108 -1.71 -0.49 5.82
N HIS A 109 -1.39 0.61 5.14
CA HIS A 109 -2.39 1.48 4.52
C HIS A 109 -3.13 0.78 3.37
N ILE A 110 -2.42 0.02 2.53
CA ILE A 110 -3.01 -0.76 1.44
C ILE A 110 -3.91 -1.86 2.01
N ASP A 111 -3.41 -2.65 2.96
CA ASP A 111 -4.16 -3.75 3.59
C ASP A 111 -5.47 -3.23 4.23
N ALA A 112 -5.43 -2.09 4.93
CA ALA A 112 -6.62 -1.47 5.52
C ALA A 112 -7.66 -1.02 4.46
N ARG A 113 -7.22 -0.45 3.34
CA ARG A 113 -8.11 -0.01 2.25
C ARG A 113 -8.72 -1.18 1.50
N GLU A 114 -7.99 -2.29 1.36
CA GLU A 114 -8.53 -3.51 0.76
C GLU A 114 -9.58 -4.15 1.68
N ALA A 115 -9.33 -4.22 2.99
CA ALA A 115 -10.30 -4.69 3.97
C ALA A 115 -11.58 -3.85 3.98
N GLU A 116 -11.46 -2.51 3.94
CA GLU A 116 -12.61 -1.60 3.88
C GLU A 116 -13.44 -1.80 2.60
N LYS A 117 -12.78 -1.97 1.45
CA LYS A 117 -13.45 -2.27 0.17
C LYS A 117 -14.18 -3.61 0.22
N ALA A 118 -13.56 -4.65 0.77
CA ALA A 118 -14.17 -5.98 0.92
C ALA A 118 -15.42 -5.93 1.82
N ALA A 119 -15.33 -5.26 2.97
CA ALA A 119 -16.45 -5.09 3.89
C ALA A 119 -17.61 -4.31 3.23
N LYS A 120 -17.32 -3.23 2.52
CA LYS A 120 -18.33 -2.46 1.76
C LYS A 120 -18.98 -3.28 0.64
N ALA A 121 -18.22 -4.11 -0.06
CA ALA A 121 -18.74 -5.00 -1.10
C ALA A 121 -19.68 -6.07 -0.51
N ALA A 122 -19.30 -6.70 0.61
CA ALA A 122 -20.14 -7.66 1.32
C ALA A 122 -21.45 -7.01 1.80
N ALA A 123 -21.38 -5.83 2.44
CA ALA A 123 -22.56 -5.10 2.89
C ALA A 123 -23.49 -4.69 1.71
N LYS A 124 -22.92 -4.35 0.54
CA LYS A 124 -23.70 -4.05 -0.66
C LYS A 124 -24.39 -5.31 -1.22
N ALA A 125 -23.72 -6.46 -1.23
CA ALA A 125 -24.28 -7.73 -1.67
C ALA A 125 -25.46 -8.16 -0.77
N ASP A 126 -25.30 -8.06 0.55
CA ASP A 126 -26.37 -8.35 1.52
C ASP A 126 -27.59 -7.44 1.33
N ARG A 127 -27.37 -6.12 1.14
CA ARG A 127 -28.45 -5.17 0.85
C ARG A 127 -29.17 -5.51 -0.45
N ALA A 128 -28.44 -5.90 -1.49
CA ALA A 128 -29.02 -6.29 -2.77
C ALA A 128 -29.85 -7.59 -2.66
N ALA A 129 -29.35 -8.58 -1.93
CA ALA A 129 -30.05 -9.83 -1.67
C ALA A 129 -31.35 -9.61 -0.89
N ARG A 130 -31.31 -8.80 0.18
CA ARG A 130 -32.50 -8.42 0.97
C ARG A 130 -33.55 -7.69 0.12
N LYS A 131 -33.12 -6.74 -0.72
CA LYS A 131 -34.03 -6.01 -1.63
C LYS A 131 -34.67 -6.93 -2.66
N LYS A 132 -33.91 -7.90 -3.20
CA LYS A 132 -34.43 -8.89 -4.15
C LYS A 132 -35.46 -9.83 -3.50
N ALA A 133 -35.18 -10.31 -2.29
CA ALA A 133 -36.10 -11.14 -1.52
C ALA A 133 -37.41 -10.41 -1.19
N ALA A 134 -37.33 -9.16 -0.74
CA ALA A 134 -38.51 -8.33 -0.49
C ALA A 134 -39.36 -8.09 -1.75
N ARG A 135 -38.72 -7.91 -2.92
CA ARG A 135 -39.42 -7.74 -4.21
C ARG A 135 -40.03 -9.04 -4.73
N GLN A 136 -39.43 -10.19 -4.42
CA GLN A 136 -39.97 -11.52 -4.78
C GLN A 136 -41.10 -11.97 -3.86
N GLN A 137 -41.13 -11.49 -2.61
CA GLN A 137 -42.26 -11.68 -1.68
C GLN A 137 -43.46 -10.77 -1.97
N GLN A 138 -43.34 -9.90 -2.98
CA GLN A 138 -44.42 -9.05 -3.46
C GLN A 138 -44.96 -9.54 -4.83
N PRO A 139 -45.66 -10.69 -4.93
CA PRO A 139 -46.55 -10.95 -6.04
C PRO A 139 -48.03 -11.08 -5.57
N ALA A 140 -48.93 -10.49 -6.36
CA ALA A 140 -50.37 -10.78 -6.44
C ALA A 140 -51.36 -10.16 -5.41
N ALA A 141 -51.13 -8.96 -4.87
CA ALA A 141 -52.19 -8.22 -4.17
C ALA A 141 -52.94 -7.19 -5.06
N ALA A 142 -52.44 -6.89 -6.26
CA ALA A 142 -53.02 -5.83 -7.12
C ALA A 142 -54.05 -6.34 -8.16
N ASP A 143 -54.19 -7.66 -8.35
CA ASP A 143 -55.02 -8.22 -9.43
C ASP A 143 -56.38 -8.78 -8.95
N SER A 144 -56.82 -8.50 -7.71
CA SER A 144 -58.15 -8.91 -7.20
C SER A 144 -59.14 -7.77 -6.95
N GLU A 145 -58.78 -6.50 -7.13
CA GLU A 145 -59.71 -5.35 -7.04
C GLU A 145 -60.29 -4.89 -8.39
N ALA A 146 -60.27 -5.77 -9.40
CA ALA A 146 -60.88 -5.50 -10.71
C ALA A 146 -61.99 -6.52 -11.05
N LEU A 147 -63.07 -6.52 -10.26
CA LEU A 147 -64.35 -7.06 -10.73
C LEU A 147 -65.46 -6.03 -10.43
N PRO A 148 -66.00 -5.33 -11.45
CA PRO A 148 -67.18 -4.50 -11.26
C PRO A 148 -68.40 -5.40 -11.01
N SER A 149 -69.04 -5.22 -9.86
CA SER A 149 -70.34 -5.82 -9.54
C SER A 149 -71.42 -5.21 -10.45
N ALA A 150 -72.10 -6.10 -11.18
CA ALA A 150 -73.24 -5.89 -12.06
C ALA A 150 -74.51 -5.42 -11.32
#